data_AF-A0A2T2SXD8-F1
#
_entry.id   AF-A0A2T2SXD8-F1
#
_cell.length_a   1.000
_cell.length_b   1.000
_cell.length_c   1.000
_cell.angle_alpha   90.00
_cell.angle_beta   90.00
_cell.angle_gamma   90.00
#
_symmetry.space_group_name_H-M   'P 1'
#
loop_
_entity.id
_entity.type
_entity.pdbx_description
1 polymer ?
#
loop_
_entity_poly.entity_id
_entity_poly.type
_entity_poly.pdbx_seq_one_letter_code
_entity_poly.pdbx_strand_id
1 'polypeptide(L)'
;MLAIASQESIRPSMITLYRRPDDPWADEIQEALDEMVIAHETKTIDEGATPLEDVPQLPALRDEGEVVTGKAALRDHLDDLRDLMADWDRFQSDACYIEDDGSIC
;
A
#
# COMPACT_ATOMS: atom_id res chain seq x y z
N MET A 1 24.49 14.85 26.72
CA MET A 1 23.28 14.01 26.83
C MET A 1 22.52 14.20 25.52
N LEU A 2 22.79 13.33 24.55
CA LEU A 2 22.27 13.45 23.19
C LEU A 2 20.96 12.63 23.15
N ALA A 3 19.84 13.30 22.90
CA ALA A 3 18.56 12.63 22.71
C ALA A 3 18.62 11.83 21.40
N ILE A 4 18.50 10.53 21.51
CA ILE A 4 18.41 9.61 20.38
C ILE A 4 16.99 9.77 19.84
N ALA A 5 16.84 10.41 18.69
CA ALA A 5 15.57 10.48 17.99
C ALA A 5 15.12 9.05 17.64
N SER A 6 13.88 8.74 17.99
CA SER A 6 13.21 7.46 17.78
C SER A 6 13.27 7.07 16.30
N GLN A 7 14.15 6.13 15.97
CA GLN A 7 14.23 5.50 14.65
C GLN A 7 13.19 4.38 14.54
N GLU A 8 11.91 4.73 14.60
CA GLU A 8 10.80 3.78 14.40
C GLU A 8 10.12 4.01 13.03
N SER A 9 10.87 4.46 12.03
CA SER A 9 10.32 4.87 10.72
C SER A 9 11.25 4.55 9.55
N ILE A 10 11.80 3.33 9.49
CA ILE A 10 12.43 2.81 8.27
C ILE A 10 11.99 1.36 8.08
N ARG A 11 10.72 1.18 7.75
CA ARG A 11 10.27 0.09 6.88
C ARG A 11 9.88 0.76 5.56
N PRO A 12 10.27 0.26 4.38
CA PRO A 12 9.69 0.75 3.14
C PRO A 12 8.17 0.70 3.30
N SER A 13 7.51 1.83 3.06
CA SER A 13 6.16 2.11 3.54
C SER A 13 5.16 1.15 2.92
N MET A 14 4.88 0.04 3.59
CA MET A 14 3.85 -0.90 3.17
C MET A 14 2.50 -0.20 3.27
N ILE A 15 1.72 -0.20 2.19
CA ILE A 15 0.39 0.40 2.16
C ILE A 15 -0.45 -0.23 3.27
N THR A 16 -1.18 0.58 4.04
CA THR A 16 -2.11 0.08 5.07
C THR A 16 -3.54 0.44 4.70
N LEU A 17 -4.40 -0.55 4.51
CA LEU A 17 -5.84 -0.39 4.36
C LEU A 17 -6.52 -0.44 5.73
N TYR A 18 -7.17 0.65 6.12
CA TYR A 18 -8.06 0.72 7.27
C TYR A 18 -9.50 0.53 6.81
N ARG A 19 -10.20 -0.47 7.38
CA ARG A 19 -11.55 -0.85 6.93
C ARG A 19 -12.48 -1.21 8.09
N ARG A 20 -13.79 -1.24 7.79
CA ARG A 20 -14.79 -1.89 8.64
C ARG A 20 -14.94 -3.37 8.24
N PRO A 21 -15.47 -4.23 9.13
CA PRO A 21 -15.68 -5.66 8.85
C PRO A 21 -16.54 -5.90 7.60
N ASP A 22 -17.67 -5.19 7.48
CA ASP A 22 -18.69 -5.42 6.44
C ASP A 22 -18.88 -4.19 5.53
N ASP A 23 -17.78 -3.69 4.96
CA ASP A 23 -17.79 -2.54 4.04
C ASP A 23 -17.48 -2.99 2.59
N PRO A 24 -18.49 -3.06 1.70
CA PRO A 24 -18.29 -3.49 0.32
C PRO A 24 -17.33 -2.60 -0.46
N TRP A 25 -17.22 -1.31 -0.12
CA TRP A 25 -16.27 -0.43 -0.79
C TRP A 25 -14.83 -0.73 -0.33
N ALA A 26 -14.65 -1.12 0.92
CA ALA A 26 -13.35 -1.60 1.41
C ALA A 26 -12.95 -2.94 0.76
N ASP A 27 -13.92 -3.81 0.47
CA ASP A 27 -13.67 -5.04 -0.29
C ASP A 27 -13.17 -4.74 -1.70
N GLU A 28 -13.84 -3.84 -2.42
CA GLU A 28 -13.41 -3.40 -3.76
C GLU A 28 -11.99 -2.80 -3.76
N ILE A 29 -11.62 -2.04 -2.73
CA ILE A 29 -10.26 -1.49 -2.59
C ILE A 29 -9.24 -2.60 -2.34
N GLN A 30 -9.54 -3.53 -1.43
CA GLN A 30 -8.64 -4.63 -1.11
C GLN A 30 -8.41 -5.53 -2.33
N GLU A 31 -9.49 -5.88 -3.04
CA GLU A 31 -9.42 -6.66 -4.29
C GLU A 31 -8.54 -5.95 -5.33
N ALA A 32 -8.68 -4.63 -5.50
CA ALA A 32 -7.83 -3.89 -6.41
C ALA A 32 -6.34 -3.95 -6.04
N LEU A 33 -5.99 -3.88 -4.75
CA LEU A 33 -4.61 -4.02 -4.28
C LEU A 33 -4.08 -5.44 -4.49
N ASP A 34 -4.91 -6.45 -4.22
CA ASP A 34 -4.60 -7.87 -4.45
C ASP A 34 -4.37 -8.18 -5.95
N GLU A 35 -5.22 -7.67 -6.83
CA GLU A 35 -5.11 -7.82 -8.29
C GLU A 35 -3.83 -7.19 -8.83
N MET A 36 -3.44 -6.03 -8.30
CA MET A 36 -2.18 -5.36 -8.64
C MET A 36 -0.96 -6.04 -8.01
N VAL A 37 -1.15 -7.04 -7.14
CA VAL A 37 -0.08 -7.73 -6.39
C VAL A 37 0.75 -6.75 -5.56
N ILE A 38 0.12 -5.69 -5.04
CA ILE A 38 0.76 -4.71 -4.19
C ILE A 38 0.76 -5.22 -2.75
N ALA A 39 1.93 -5.27 -2.14
CA ALA A 39 2.07 -5.65 -0.73
C ALA A 39 1.38 -4.60 0.17
N HIS A 40 0.37 -5.03 0.92
CA HIS A 40 -0.39 -4.17 1.82
C HIS A 40 -0.76 -4.88 3.14
N GLU A 41 -0.92 -4.09 4.20
CA GLU A 41 -1.45 -4.51 5.50
C GLU A 41 -2.93 -4.12 5.61
N THR A 42 -3.77 -4.99 6.16
CA THR A 42 -5.19 -4.68 6.41
C THR A 42 -5.45 -4.58 7.91
N LYS A 43 -6.00 -3.44 8.34
CA LYS A 43 -6.43 -3.16 9.72
C LYS A 43 -7.94 -2.98 9.77
N THR A 44 -8.62 -3.95 10.36
CA THR A 44 -10.06 -3.90 10.59
C THR A 44 -10.36 -3.15 11.89
N ILE A 45 -11.24 -2.16 11.83
CA ILE A 45 -11.69 -1.37 12.99
C ILE A 45 -13.15 -1.73 13.27
N ASP A 46 -13.41 -2.31 14.44
CA ASP A 46 -14.74 -2.79 14.85
C ASP A 46 -15.83 -1.73 14.77
N GLU A 47 -17.04 -2.12 14.39
CA GLU A 47 -18.19 -1.22 14.36
C GLU A 47 -18.41 -0.52 15.71
N GLY A 48 -18.46 0.82 15.71
CA GLY A 48 -18.59 1.63 16.93
C GLY A 48 -17.27 2.04 17.58
N ALA A 49 -16.14 1.44 17.21
CA ALA A 49 -14.83 1.96 17.59
C ALA A 49 -14.54 3.25 16.81
N THR A 50 -13.98 4.24 17.50
CA THR A 50 -13.54 5.49 16.88
C THR A 50 -12.31 5.19 16.03
N PRO A 51 -12.24 5.67 14.78
CA PRO A 51 -11.03 5.60 13.98
C PRO A 51 -9.83 6.27 14.68
N LEU A 52 -8.60 5.96 14.24
CA LEU A 52 -7.42 6.66 14.76
C LEU A 52 -7.51 8.18 14.48
N GLU A 53 -6.90 9.01 15.34
CA GLU A 53 -6.97 10.48 15.19
C GLU A 53 -6.47 10.96 13.82
N ASP A 54 -5.51 10.24 13.23
CA ASP A 54 -4.91 10.52 11.94
C ASP A 54 -5.57 9.77 10.77
N VAL A 55 -6.63 8.98 11.03
CA VAL A 55 -7.46 8.30 10.01
C VAL A 55 -8.93 8.60 10.29
N PRO A 56 -9.43 9.82 9.97
CA PRO A 56 -10.73 10.29 10.46
C PRO A 56 -11.93 9.60 9.80
N GLN A 57 -11.74 8.95 8.65
CA GLN A 57 -12.81 8.33 7.86
C GLN A 57 -12.35 6.97 7.35
N LEU A 58 -13.30 6.05 7.17
CA LEU A 58 -13.05 4.70 6.65
C LEU A 58 -13.99 4.44 5.45
N PRO A 59 -13.56 3.68 4.43
CA PRO A 59 -12.22 3.09 4.32
C PRO A 59 -11.15 4.13 4.02
N ALA A 60 -9.90 3.83 4.36
CA ALA A 60 -8.76 4.70 4.15
C ALA A 60 -7.51 3.91 3.76
N LEU A 61 -6.68 4.51 2.91
CA LEU A 61 -5.35 4.00 2.62
C LEU A 61 -4.33 4.90 3.28
N ARG A 62 -3.34 4.30 3.92
CA ARG A 62 -2.10 4.98 4.27
C ARG A 62 -0.99 4.50 3.37
N ASP A 63 -0.42 5.42 2.61
CA ASP A 63 0.70 5.16 1.72
C ASP A 63 1.76 6.24 1.97
N GLU A 64 3.00 5.81 2.20
CA GLU A 64 4.15 6.69 2.50
C GLU A 64 3.91 7.78 3.59
N GLY A 65 2.98 7.54 4.51
CA GLY A 65 2.61 8.48 5.57
C GLY A 65 1.51 9.47 5.19
N GLU A 66 1.06 9.48 3.94
CA GLU A 66 -0.16 10.15 3.49
C GLU A 66 -1.38 9.27 3.78
N VAL A 67 -2.49 9.89 4.21
CA VAL A 67 -3.76 9.20 4.47
C VAL A 67 -4.80 9.65 3.44
N VAL A 68 -5.15 8.74 2.54
CA VAL A 68 -6.14 8.95 1.49
C VAL A 68 -7.51 8.48 1.99
N THR A 69 -8.50 9.37 1.92
CA THR A 69 -9.87 9.10 2.37
C THR A 69 -10.89 9.68 1.38
N GLY A 70 -12.08 9.09 1.38
CA GLY A 70 -13.17 9.51 0.50
C GLY A 70 -13.12 8.84 -0.87
N LYS A 71 -14.30 8.54 -1.42
CA LYS A 71 -14.44 7.64 -2.58
C LYS A 71 -13.74 8.12 -3.85
N ALA A 72 -13.73 9.43 -4.11
CA ALA A 72 -13.06 10.00 -5.28
C ALA A 72 -11.54 9.90 -5.15
N ALA A 73 -10.97 10.42 -4.06
CA ALA A 73 -9.53 10.39 -3.83
C ALA A 73 -8.98 8.95 -3.74
N LEU A 74 -9.73 8.01 -3.15
CA LEU A 74 -9.34 6.60 -3.14
C LEU A 74 -9.32 5.98 -4.55
N ARG A 75 -10.23 6.39 -5.44
CA ARG A 75 -10.22 5.93 -6.83
C ARG A 75 -9.05 6.51 -7.58
N ASP A 76 -8.85 7.82 -7.47
CA ASP A 76 -7.74 8.51 -8.12
C ASP A 76 -6.40 7.89 -7.68
N HIS A 77 -6.23 7.63 -6.39
CA HIS A 77 -5.01 6.98 -5.88
C HIS A 77 -4.84 5.53 -6.35
N LEU A 78 -5.93 4.74 -6.45
CA LEU A 78 -5.86 3.40 -7.04
C LEU A 78 -5.50 3.45 -8.53
N ASP A 79 -5.97 4.46 -9.27
CA ASP A 79 -5.60 4.66 -10.67
C ASP A 79 -4.12 5.06 -10.80
N ASP A 80 -3.60 5.93 -9.92
CA ASP A 80 -2.18 6.26 -9.87
C ASP A 80 -1.30 5.02 -9.59
N LEU A 81 -1.74 4.13 -8.69
CA LEU A 81 -1.04 2.86 -8.43
C LEU A 81 -1.07 1.93 -9.65
N ARG A 82 -2.17 1.89 -10.40
CA ARG A 82 -2.25 1.10 -11.65
C ARG A 82 -1.28 1.63 -12.70
N ASP A 83 -1.23 2.95 -12.88
CA ASP A 83 -0.33 3.59 -13.82
C ASP A 83 1.13 3.34 -13.43
N LEU A 84 1.45 3.44 -12.14
CA LEU A 84 2.76 3.10 -11.60
C LEU A 84 3.13 1.65 -11.91
N MET A 85 2.23 0.70 -11.63
CA MET A 85 2.46 -0.73 -11.90
C MET A 85 2.63 -1.02 -13.39
N ALA A 86 1.86 -0.36 -14.26
CA ALA A 86 2.01 -0.49 -15.71
C ALA A 86 3.37 0.02 -16.20
N ASP A 87 3.87 1.12 -15.61
CA ASP A 87 5.21 1.62 -15.87
C ASP A 87 6.28 0.64 -15.36
N TRP A 88 6.12 0.08 -14.16
CA TRP A 88 7.05 -0.93 -13.64
C TRP A 88 7.14 -2.17 -14.53
N ASP A 89 5.99 -2.73 -14.94
CA ASP A 89 5.91 -3.90 -15.84
C ASP A 89 6.67 -3.65 -17.15
N ARG A 90 6.53 -2.44 -17.72
CA ARG A 90 7.23 -2.05 -18.95
C ARG A 90 8.76 -2.05 -18.82
N PHE A 91 9.29 -1.73 -17.64
CA PHE A 91 10.73 -1.56 -17.42
C PHE A 91 11.40 -2.73 -16.69
N GLN A 92 10.65 -3.79 -16.35
CA GLN A 92 11.23 -5.05 -15.87
C GLN A 92 12.00 -5.71 -17.02
N SER A 93 13.31 -5.43 -17.09
CA SER A 93 14.23 -6.21 -17.91
C SER A 93 14.61 -7.46 -17.14
N ASP A 94 14.41 -8.64 -17.76
CA ASP A 94 14.83 -9.92 -17.19
C ASP A 94 16.30 -9.85 -16.75
N ALA A 95 16.53 -9.73 -15.45
CA ALA A 95 17.85 -9.80 -14.86
C ALA A 95 18.20 -11.28 -14.70
N CYS A 96 18.89 -11.81 -15.68
CA CYS A 96 19.46 -13.14 -15.57
C CYS A 96 20.69 -13.14 -14.66
N TYR A 97 20.82 -14.18 -13.85
CA TYR A 97 22.06 -14.50 -13.14
C TYR A 97 23.01 -15.23 -14.09
N ILE A 98 24.15 -14.61 -14.41
CA ILE A 98 25.20 -15.23 -15.25
C ILE A 98 26.18 -15.98 -14.35
N GLU A 99 26.37 -17.28 -14.62
CA GLU A 99 27.41 -18.08 -13.96
C GLU A 99 28.81 -17.56 -14.30
N ASP A 100 29.81 -17.86 -13.45
CA ASP A 100 31.19 -17.36 -13.60
C ASP A 100 31.84 -17.74 -14.95
N ASP A 101 31.34 -18.78 -15.63
CA ASP A 101 31.82 -19.23 -16.95
C ASP A 101 31.04 -18.62 -18.14
N GLY A 102 30.03 -17.80 -17.87
CA GLY A 102 29.22 -17.12 -18.88
C GLY A 102 28.29 -18.02 -19.69
N SER A 103 28.07 -19.27 -19.27
CA SER A 103 27.36 -20.27 -20.08
C SER A 103 25.83 -20.18 -19.99
N ILE A 104 25.28 -19.59 -18.93
CA ILE A 104 23.83 -19.55 -18.69
C ILE A 104 23.33 -18.13 -18.43
N CYS A 105 22.32 -17.77 -19.22
CA CYS A 105 21.11 -17.03 -18.85
C CYS A 105 19.89 -17.92 -19.17
#